data_AF-M9RRX9-F1
#
_entry.id   AF-M9RRX9-F1
#
_cell.length_a   1.000
_cell.length_b   1.000
_cell.length_c   1.000
_cell.angle_alpha   90.00
_cell.angle_beta   90.00
_cell.angle_gamma   90.00
#
_symmetry.space_group_name_H-M   'P 1'
#
loop_
_entity.id
_entity.type
_entity.pdbx_description
1 polymer ?
#
loop_
_entity_poly.entity_id
_entity_poly.type
_entity_poly.pdbx_seq_one_letter_code
_entity_poly.pdbx_strand_id
1 'polypeptide(L)'
;MLDLEPFWPRRRPRVVNAPLAPTAELTSIPKRRNFTAKYKLRILDETDQVADTGGVSAILRREGLYSSALTDWRRARAAGTLGALQPMRRGPQKAPANPLQAELAKANREVTALRRRLDQAEAIIAIQKKVAGLLDEMEQTQERSGKS
;
A
#
# COMPACT_ATOMS: atom_id res chain seq x y z
N MET A 1 32.88 -1.88 52.16
CA MET A 1 33.17 -1.60 50.75
C MET A 1 34.42 -2.37 50.37
N LEU A 2 34.26 -3.61 49.91
CA LEU A 2 35.17 -4.34 49.03
C LEU A 2 34.32 -5.41 48.32
N ASP A 3 34.40 -5.40 47.00
CA ASP A 3 33.48 -5.99 46.03
C ASP A 3 33.48 -7.53 46.02
N LEU A 4 32.28 -8.12 46.04
CA LEU A 4 32.05 -9.54 45.73
C LEU A 4 31.73 -9.66 44.23
N GLU A 5 32.75 -9.89 43.42
CA GLU A 5 32.61 -10.31 42.02
C GLU A 5 31.98 -11.72 41.95
N PRO A 6 30.83 -11.93 41.29
CA PRO A 6 30.28 -13.26 41.10
C PRO A 6 31.07 -13.98 40.00
N PHE A 7 31.99 -14.85 40.41
CA PHE A 7 32.60 -15.83 39.53
C PHE A 7 31.54 -16.86 39.10
N TRP A 8 30.85 -16.62 37.98
CA TRP A 8 30.18 -17.71 37.29
C TRP A 8 31.26 -18.50 36.53
N PRO A 9 31.50 -19.78 36.85
CA PRO A 9 32.38 -20.61 36.04
C PRO A 9 31.76 -20.72 34.64
N ARG A 10 32.46 -20.19 33.63
CA ARG A 10 32.12 -20.41 32.22
C ARG A 10 32.14 -21.92 31.96
N ARG A 11 30.96 -22.56 31.95
CA ARG A 11 30.81 -23.94 31.52
C ARG A 11 31.30 -24.03 30.08
N ARG A 12 32.42 -24.73 29.87
CA ARG A 12 32.86 -25.09 28.51
C ARG A 12 31.75 -25.96 27.89
N PRO A 13 31.26 -25.65 26.68
CA PRO A 13 30.32 -26.52 26.02
C PRO A 13 31.02 -27.86 25.76
N ARG A 14 30.49 -28.93 26.38
CA ARG A 14 30.91 -30.30 26.06
C ARG A 14 30.36 -30.59 24.66
N VAL A 15 31.26 -30.65 23.68
CA VAL A 15 30.94 -31.13 22.34
C VAL A 15 30.64 -32.63 22.49
N VAL A 16 29.36 -32.97 22.53
CA VAL A 16 28.92 -34.36 22.36
C VAL A 16 28.91 -34.64 20.87
N ASN A 17 29.71 -35.60 20.42
CA ASN A 17 29.60 -36.10 19.06
C ASN A 17 28.25 -36.81 18.95
N ALA A 18 27.30 -36.21 18.22
CA ALA A 18 26.03 -36.85 17.94
C ALA A 18 26.29 -38.07 17.03
N PRO A 19 25.77 -39.27 17.36
CA PRO A 19 25.82 -40.38 16.41
C PRO A 19 25.06 -39.97 15.14
N LEU A 20 25.62 -40.33 13.97
CA LEU A 20 24.96 -40.20 12.67
C LEU A 20 23.69 -41.08 12.67
N ALA A 21 22.60 -40.55 13.21
CA ALA A 21 21.29 -41.11 12.99
C ALA A 21 20.98 -40.95 11.49
N PRO A 22 20.49 -42.00 10.80
CA PRO A 22 20.01 -41.85 9.44
C PRO A 22 18.97 -40.73 9.42
N THR A 23 19.17 -39.77 8.53
CA THR A 23 18.25 -38.65 8.33
C THR A 23 16.90 -39.23 7.95
N ALA A 24 15.99 -39.31 8.92
CA ALA A 24 14.59 -39.55 8.65
C ALA A 24 14.18 -38.49 7.62
N GLU A 25 13.83 -38.93 6.41
CA GLU A 25 13.30 -38.07 5.37
C GLU A 25 11.95 -37.53 5.87
N LEU A 26 11.99 -36.42 6.60
CA LEU A 26 10.83 -35.72 7.14
C LEU A 26 10.10 -34.98 6.01
N THR A 27 9.56 -35.73 5.05
CA THR A 27 8.77 -35.21 3.94
C THR A 27 7.29 -35.07 4.34
N SER A 28 7.01 -34.23 5.33
CA SER A 28 5.72 -33.55 5.40
C SER A 28 5.85 -32.29 6.25
N ILE A 29 5.89 -31.13 5.61
CA ILE A 29 5.74 -29.87 6.34
C ILE A 29 4.33 -29.89 6.96
N PRO A 30 4.19 -29.78 8.29
CA PRO A 30 2.89 -29.81 8.94
C PRO A 30 2.03 -28.67 8.40
N LYS A 31 0.94 -29.01 7.69
CA LYS A 31 0.04 -28.03 7.09
C LYS A 31 -0.87 -27.44 8.18
N ARG A 32 -0.59 -26.20 8.56
CA ARG A 32 -1.42 -25.47 9.53
C ARG A 32 -2.82 -25.22 8.94
N ARG A 33 -3.86 -25.51 9.72
CA ARG A 33 -5.27 -25.24 9.34
C ARG A 33 -5.51 -23.73 9.30
N ASN A 34 -6.06 -23.22 8.20
CA ASN A 34 -6.47 -21.83 8.06
C ASN A 34 -7.99 -21.70 8.20
N PHE A 35 -8.45 -20.81 9.08
CA PHE A 35 -9.87 -20.53 9.26
C PHE A 35 -10.31 -19.39 8.35
N THR A 36 -11.23 -19.67 7.43
CA THR A 36 -11.81 -18.65 6.54
C THR A 36 -12.71 -17.70 7.33
N ALA A 37 -12.89 -16.46 6.84
CA ALA A 37 -13.78 -15.49 7.48
C ALA A 37 -15.22 -16.01 7.61
N LYS A 38 -15.72 -16.70 6.56
CA LYS A 38 -17.04 -17.37 6.57
C LYS A 38 -17.14 -18.41 7.70
N TYR A 39 -16.09 -19.20 7.90
CA TYR A 39 -16.07 -20.19 8.98
C TYR A 39 -16.11 -19.51 10.36
N LYS A 40 -15.30 -18.47 10.57
CA LYS A 40 -15.28 -17.73 11.85
C LYS A 40 -16.64 -17.13 12.18
N LEU A 41 -17.30 -16.50 11.20
CA LEU A 41 -18.64 -15.94 11.35
C LEU A 41 -19.68 -17.00 11.71
N ARG A 42 -19.69 -18.14 11.01
CA ARG A 42 -20.60 -19.25 11.31
C ARG A 42 -20.47 -19.70 12.77
N ILE A 43 -19.24 -19.85 13.26
CA ILE A 43 -19.01 -20.28 14.65
C ILE A 43 -19.46 -19.20 15.63
N LEU A 44 -19.17 -17.92 15.35
CA LEU A 44 -19.62 -16.82 16.22
C LEU A 44 -21.14 -16.79 16.32
N ASP A 45 -21.85 -16.85 15.18
CA ASP A 45 -23.31 -16.86 15.16
C ASP A 45 -23.85 -18.10 15.90
N GLU A 46 -23.29 -19.30 15.70
CA GLU A 46 -23.70 -20.51 16.42
C GLU A 46 -23.48 -20.37 17.93
N THR A 47 -22.38 -19.76 18.37
CA THR A 47 -22.10 -19.54 19.80
C THR A 47 -22.94 -18.42 20.40
N ASP A 48 -23.38 -17.44 19.60
CA ASP A 48 -24.21 -16.32 20.06
C ASP A 48 -25.68 -16.76 20.24
N GLN A 49 -26.14 -17.78 19.49
CA GLN A 49 -27.48 -18.38 19.65
C GLN A 49 -27.61 -19.26 20.90
N VAL A 50 -26.49 -19.69 21.47
CA VAL A 50 -26.49 -20.55 22.66
C VAL A 50 -26.33 -19.69 23.91
N ALA A 51 -27.39 -19.60 24.71
CA ALA A 51 -27.38 -18.84 25.97
C ALA A 51 -26.57 -19.53 27.08
N ASP A 52 -26.36 -20.85 27.01
CA ASP A 52 -25.66 -21.64 28.03
C ASP A 52 -24.15 -21.80 27.74
N THR A 53 -23.33 -21.62 28.77
CA THR A 53 -21.87 -21.79 28.71
C THR A 53 -21.48 -23.24 28.38
N GLY A 54 -22.30 -24.22 28.80
CA GLY A 54 -22.11 -25.63 28.47
C GLY A 54 -22.23 -25.90 26.96
N GLY A 55 -23.22 -25.29 26.30
CA GLY A 55 -23.42 -25.44 24.86
C GLY A 55 -22.32 -24.78 24.02
N VAL A 56 -21.83 -23.60 24.43
CA VAL A 56 -20.67 -22.96 23.78
C VAL A 56 -19.44 -23.88 23.84
N SER A 57 -19.19 -24.50 24.99
CA SER A 57 -18.06 -25.42 25.18
C SER A 57 -18.21 -26.72 24.37
N ALA A 58 -19.43 -27.17 24.10
CA ALA A 58 -19.69 -28.31 23.22
C ALA A 58 -19.39 -27.99 21.75
N ILE A 59 -19.78 -26.81 21.27
CA ILE A 59 -19.46 -26.34 19.91
C ILE A 59 -17.95 -26.23 19.72
N LEU A 60 -17.23 -25.65 20.68
CA LEU A 60 -15.78 -25.51 20.60
C LEU A 60 -15.06 -26.85 20.50
N ARG A 61 -15.48 -27.86 21.28
CA ARG A 61 -14.91 -29.22 21.21
C ARG A 61 -15.20 -29.90 19.87
N ARG A 62 -16.43 -29.74 19.34
CA ARG A 62 -16.82 -30.29 18.03
C ARG A 62 -15.97 -29.73 16.89
N GLU A 63 -15.62 -28.44 16.99
CA GLU A 63 -14.91 -27.71 15.93
C GLU A 63 -13.37 -27.72 16.11
N GLY A 64 -12.89 -28.23 17.25
CA GLY A 64 -11.48 -28.24 17.64
C GLY A 64 -10.92 -26.85 17.94
N LEU A 65 -11.75 -25.98 18.53
CA LEU A 65 -11.43 -24.59 18.85
C LEU A 65 -11.22 -24.40 20.35
N TYR A 66 -10.34 -23.46 20.67
CA TYR A 66 -10.13 -23.02 22.06
C TYR A 66 -10.88 -21.72 22.33
N SER A 67 -11.19 -21.44 23.60
CA SER A 67 -11.91 -20.23 24.02
C SER A 67 -11.19 -18.94 23.62
N SER A 68 -9.85 -18.94 23.59
CA SER A 68 -9.06 -17.79 23.12
C SER A 68 -9.39 -17.40 21.69
N ALA A 69 -9.56 -18.38 20.79
CA ALA A 69 -9.90 -18.13 19.40
C ALA A 69 -11.26 -17.42 19.28
N LEU A 70 -12.22 -17.80 20.14
CA LEU A 70 -13.54 -17.17 20.16
C LEU A 70 -13.45 -15.71 20.63
N THR A 71 -12.69 -15.44 21.69
CA THR A 71 -12.43 -14.08 22.18
C THR A 71 -11.78 -13.21 21.12
N ASP A 72 -10.75 -13.73 20.44
CA ASP A 72 -10.05 -13.02 19.37
C ASP A 72 -10.98 -12.71 18.20
N TRP A 73 -11.84 -13.65 17.82
CA TRP A 73 -12.78 -13.46 16.71
C TRP A 73 -13.92 -12.50 17.07
N ARG A 74 -14.40 -12.51 18.32
CA ARG A 74 -15.37 -11.50 18.81
C ARG A 74 -14.78 -10.10 18.77
N ARG A 75 -13.53 -9.93 19.21
CA ARG A 75 -12.81 -8.64 19.12
C ARG A 75 -12.65 -8.19 17.67
N ALA A 76 -12.26 -9.10 16.77
CA ALA A 76 -12.14 -8.80 15.35
C ALA A 76 -13.49 -8.47 14.68
N ARG A 77 -14.60 -9.09 15.11
CA ARG A 77 -15.97 -8.75 14.68
C ARG A 77 -16.35 -7.35 15.13
N ALA A 78 -16.14 -7.03 16.42
CA ALA A 78 -16.44 -5.73 16.99
C ALA A 78 -15.62 -4.60 16.33
N ALA A 79 -14.38 -4.88 15.95
CA ALA A 79 -13.53 -3.94 15.20
C ALA A 79 -13.85 -3.85 13.69
N GLY A 80 -14.81 -4.63 13.18
CA GLY A 80 -15.13 -4.69 11.74
C GLY A 80 -14.04 -5.35 10.87
N THR A 81 -13.00 -5.93 11.47
CA THR A 81 -11.84 -6.48 10.75
C THR A 81 -11.97 -7.96 10.42
N LEU A 82 -12.99 -8.67 10.93
CA LEU A 82 -13.15 -10.11 10.69
C LEU A 82 -13.29 -10.48 9.21
N GLY A 83 -13.93 -9.63 8.39
CA GLY A 83 -13.98 -9.76 6.93
C GLY A 83 -12.66 -9.39 6.23
N ALA A 84 -11.88 -8.49 6.82
CA ALA A 84 -10.54 -8.11 6.36
C ALA A 84 -9.46 -9.16 6.69
N LEU A 85 -9.80 -10.22 7.44
CA LEU A 85 -8.95 -11.40 7.68
C LEU A 85 -9.04 -12.45 6.55
N GLN A 86 -9.72 -12.15 5.43
CA GLN A 86 -9.43 -12.90 4.21
C GLN A 86 -7.94 -12.77 3.87
N PRO A 87 -7.30 -13.77 3.26
CA PRO A 87 -5.89 -13.66 2.86
C PRO A 87 -5.74 -12.48 1.89
N MET A 88 -5.41 -11.30 2.42
CA MET A 88 -5.10 -10.14 1.61
C MET A 88 -3.80 -10.48 0.89
N ARG A 89 -3.79 -10.39 -0.44
CA ARG A 89 -2.61 -10.75 -1.24
C ARG A 89 -1.41 -10.02 -0.65
N ARG A 90 -0.38 -10.76 -0.24
CA ARG A 90 0.87 -10.17 0.27
C ARG A 90 1.43 -9.26 -0.82
N GLY A 91 1.68 -8.01 -0.44
CA GLY A 91 2.24 -6.96 -1.30
C GLY A 91 1.78 -5.57 -0.84
N PRO A 92 2.46 -4.49 -1.27
CA PRO A 92 2.02 -3.14 -0.99
C PRO A 92 0.57 -2.96 -1.45
N GLN A 93 -0.29 -2.47 -0.54
CA GLN A 93 -1.66 -2.12 -0.90
C GLN A 93 -1.59 -1.07 -2.01
N LYS A 94 -2.15 -1.37 -3.19
CA LYS A 94 -2.27 -0.36 -4.25
C LYS A 94 -3.06 0.80 -3.66
N ALA A 95 -2.42 1.97 -3.61
CA ALA A 95 -3.08 3.19 -3.16
C ALA A 95 -4.39 3.34 -3.95
N PRO A 96 -5.50 3.74 -3.30
CA PRO A 96 -6.74 3.99 -4.02
C PRO A 96 -6.44 4.99 -5.14
N ALA A 97 -6.81 4.65 -6.37
CA ALA A 97 -6.61 5.52 -7.53
C ALA A 97 -7.23 6.88 -7.21
N ASN A 98 -6.39 7.90 -7.08
CA ASN A 98 -6.86 9.24 -6.70
C ASN A 98 -7.70 9.77 -7.87
N PRO A 99 -9.02 10.00 -7.70
CA PRO A 99 -9.89 10.46 -8.79
C PRO A 99 -9.40 11.78 -9.39
N LEU A 100 -8.68 12.60 -8.62
CA LEU A 100 -8.11 13.87 -9.05
C LEU A 100 -6.93 13.72 -10.02
N GLN A 101 -6.27 12.55 -10.08
CA GLN A 101 -5.14 12.36 -11.00
C GLN A 101 -5.56 12.41 -12.47
N ALA A 102 -6.75 11.89 -12.80
CA ALA A 102 -7.27 11.94 -14.15
C ALA A 102 -7.61 13.38 -14.57
N GLU A 103 -8.18 14.16 -13.66
CA GLU A 103 -8.50 15.57 -13.87
C GLU A 103 -7.25 16.43 -14.00
N LEU A 104 -6.25 16.23 -13.12
CA LEU A 104 -4.96 16.90 -13.22
C LEU A 104 -4.25 16.60 -14.55
N ALA A 105 -4.30 15.35 -15.02
CA ALA A 105 -3.70 14.98 -16.30
C ALA A 105 -4.41 15.68 -17.49
N LYS A 106 -5.75 15.79 -17.45
CA LYS A 106 -6.51 16.53 -18.46
C LYS A 106 -6.19 18.03 -18.42
N ALA A 107 -6.25 18.63 -17.24
CA ALA A 107 -5.94 20.04 -17.04
C ALA A 107 -4.52 20.40 -17.51
N ASN A 108 -3.52 19.56 -17.21
CA ASN A 108 -2.14 19.78 -17.67
C ASN A 108 -2.01 19.73 -19.21
N ARG A 109 -2.75 18.83 -19.88
CA ARG A 109 -2.79 18.78 -21.35
C ARG A 109 -3.42 20.03 -21.95
N GLU A 110 -4.49 20.53 -21.34
CA GLU A 110 -5.13 21.78 -21.78
C GLU A 110 -4.22 22.99 -21.59
N VAL A 111 -3.59 23.13 -20.43
CA VAL A 111 -2.64 24.22 -20.15
C VAL A 111 -1.49 24.21 -21.15
N THR A 112 -0.91 23.04 -21.44
CA THR A 112 0.17 22.93 -22.42
C THR A 112 -0.27 23.26 -23.85
N ALA A 113 -1.48 22.85 -24.25
CA ALA A 113 -2.03 23.20 -25.54
C ALA A 113 -2.31 24.71 -25.67
N LEU A 114 -2.88 25.32 -24.63
CA LEU A 114 -3.17 26.75 -24.59
C LEU A 114 -1.88 27.58 -24.63
N ARG A 115 -0.86 27.19 -23.87
CA ARG A 115 0.46 27.86 -23.91
C ARG A 115 1.06 27.87 -25.30
N ARG A 116 1.06 26.73 -26.01
CA ARG A 116 1.55 26.67 -27.40
C ARG A 116 0.81 27.62 -28.34
N ARG A 117 -0.52 27.75 -28.18
CA ARG A 117 -1.31 28.69 -28.99
C ARG A 117 -0.98 30.14 -28.66
N LEU A 118 -0.73 30.43 -27.38
CA LEU A 118 -0.31 31.75 -26.93
C LEU A 118 1.07 32.10 -27.51
N ASP A 119 2.05 31.20 -27.40
CA ASP A 119 3.39 31.38 -27.98
C ASP A 119 3.32 31.65 -29.50
N GLN A 120 2.45 30.91 -30.21
CA GLN A 120 2.22 31.11 -31.63
C GLN A 120 1.61 32.48 -31.94
N ALA A 121 0.61 32.92 -31.17
CA ALA A 121 -0.02 34.22 -31.34
C ALA A 121 0.96 35.37 -31.06
N GLU A 122 1.78 35.24 -30.01
CA GLU A 122 2.83 36.21 -29.69
C GLU A 122 3.88 36.32 -30.80
N ALA A 123 4.29 35.19 -31.39
CA ALA A 123 5.20 35.18 -32.53
C ALA A 123 4.61 35.89 -33.76
N ILE A 124 3.33 35.64 -34.06
CA ILE A 124 2.62 36.33 -35.16
C ILE A 124 2.60 37.84 -34.92
N ILE A 125 2.23 38.27 -33.71
CA ILE A 125 2.18 39.70 -33.34
C ILE A 125 3.58 40.33 -33.46
N ALA A 126 4.63 39.63 -33.03
CA ALA A 126 6.00 40.11 -33.13
C ALA A 126 6.42 40.33 -34.60
N ILE A 127 6.10 39.38 -35.49
CA ILE A 127 6.36 39.51 -36.93
C ILE A 127 5.59 40.69 -37.51
N GLN A 128 4.29 40.82 -37.20
CA GLN A 128 3.46 41.93 -37.68
C GLN A 128 4.04 43.29 -37.27
N LYS A 129 4.45 43.45 -36.01
CA LYS A 129 5.09 44.67 -35.51
C LYS A 129 6.39 44.98 -36.27
N LYS A 130 7.21 43.96 -36.55
CA LYS A 130 8.47 44.14 -37.29
C LYS A 130 8.22 44.56 -38.74
N VAL A 131 7.23 43.96 -39.42
CA VAL A 131 6.85 44.32 -40.79
C VAL A 131 6.33 45.76 -40.85
N ALA A 132 5.45 46.15 -39.93
CA ALA A 132 4.96 47.53 -39.86
C ALA A 132 6.10 48.54 -39.69
N GLY A 133 7.03 48.27 -38.75
CA GLY A 133 8.20 49.14 -38.55
C GLY A 133 9.09 49.28 -39.79
N LEU A 134 9.33 48.18 -40.54
CA LEU A 134 10.11 48.25 -41.77
C LEU A 134 9.41 49.06 -42.87
N LEU A 135 8.08 48.96 -42.98
CA LEU A 135 7.32 49.77 -43.94
C LEU A 135 7.39 51.26 -43.60
N ASP A 136 7.27 51.63 -42.33
CA ASP A 136 7.43 53.01 -41.87
C ASP A 136 8.83 53.56 -42.18
N GLU A 137 9.89 52.76 -42.01
CA GLU A 137 11.27 53.12 -42.36
C GLU A 137 11.45 53.35 -43.87
N MET A 138 10.82 52.50 -44.70
CA MET A 138 10.87 52.64 -46.16
C MET A 138 10.14 53.89 -46.64
N GLU A 139 9.01 54.26 -46.05
CA GLU A 139 8.27 55.47 -46.39
C GLU A 139 9.09 56.74 -46.04
N GLN A 140 9.70 56.77 -44.85
CA GLN A 140 10.55 57.89 -44.43
C GLN A 140 11.81 58.07 -45.29
N THR A 141 12.37 56.99 -45.83
CA THR A 141 13.54 57.07 -46.74
C THR A 141 13.16 57.61 -48.12
N GLN A 142 11.95 57.33 -48.63
CA GLN A 142 11.44 57.92 -49.87
C GLN A 142 11.19 59.43 -49.74
N GLU A 143 10.60 59.87 -48.62
CA GLU A 143 10.35 61.30 -48.36
C GLU A 143 11.65 62.11 -48.24
N ARG A 144 12.73 61.51 -47.71
CA ARG A 144 14.05 62.15 -47.64
C ARG A 144 14.75 62.22 -48.99
N SER A 145 14.54 61.24 -49.87
CA SER A 145 15.15 61.20 -51.21
C SER A 145 14.50 62.17 -52.21
N GLY A 146 13.22 62.53 -52.04
CA GLY A 146 12.48 63.41 -52.95
C GLY A 146 12.63 64.91 -52.67
N LYS A 147 13.50 65.32 -51.75
CA LYS A 147 13.60 66.71 -51.25
C LYS A 147 14.98 67.35 -51.43
N SER A 148 15.84 66.78 -52.28
CA SER A 148 17.09 67.40 -52.77
C SER A 148 16.96 67.84 -54.22
#